data_AF-A0A8H7S913-F1
#
_entry.id   AF-A0A8H7S913-F1
#
_cell.length_a   1.000
_cell.length_b   1.000
_cell.length_c   1.000
_cell.angle_alpha   90.00
_cell.angle_beta   90.00
_cell.angle_gamma   90.00
#
_symmetry.space_group_name_H-M   'P 1'
#
loop_
_entity.id
_entity.type
_entity.pdbx_description
1 polymer ?
#
loop_
_entity_poly.entity_id
_entity_poly.type
_entity_poly.pdbx_seq_one_letter_code
_entity_poly.pdbx_strand_id
1 'polypeptide(L)'
;MTNNTKFVALTHSNHHDLESLTPIQLPCPQTGRSSLYLHGDDHQHIYEIQRVTGVGRKTSWLIDDILYKDGTMRHITHVDPLFIALPILENARKQTDDKFRLLDDIFSSNNDENKTSYLLQLNGFQQQLAHLCDIKGG
;
A
#
# COMPACT_ATOMS: atom_id res chain seq x y z
N MET A 1 20.06 -17.13 3.43
CA MET A 1 20.12 -16.22 4.59
C MET A 1 19.09 -15.13 4.36
N THR A 2 17.90 -15.25 4.94
CA THR A 2 16.88 -14.20 4.90
C THR A 2 17.32 -13.08 5.84
N ASN A 3 17.67 -11.92 5.27
CA ASN A 3 17.95 -10.73 6.08
C ASN A 3 16.65 -10.32 6.80
N ASN A 4 16.59 -10.60 8.10
CA ASN A 4 15.45 -10.21 8.93
C ASN A 4 15.61 -8.72 9.29
N THR A 5 15.14 -7.86 8.39
CA THR A 5 15.22 -6.40 8.55
C THR A 5 14.19 -5.95 9.58
N LYS A 6 14.65 -5.54 10.77
CA LYS A 6 13.81 -4.95 11.82
C LYS A 6 13.81 -3.43 11.67
N PHE A 7 12.66 -2.81 11.88
CA PHE A 7 12.53 -1.35 11.94
C PHE A 7 11.56 -0.95 13.06
N VAL A 8 11.66 0.30 13.49
CA VAL A 8 10.74 0.90 14.46
C VAL A 8 9.71 1.75 13.72
N ALA A 9 8.45 1.58 14.11
CA ALA A 9 7.35 2.38 13.61
C ALA A 9 6.37 2.74 14.73
N LEU A 10 5.74 3.90 14.58
CA LEU A 10 4.57 4.31 15.35
C LEU A 10 3.31 3.88 14.60
N THR A 11 2.30 3.49 15.35
CA THR A 11 1.05 2.91 14.82
C THR A 11 -0.13 3.46 15.61
N HIS A 12 -1.34 3.36 15.05
CA HIS A 12 -2.55 3.61 15.83
C HIS A 12 -2.74 2.53 16.94
N SER A 13 -3.43 2.91 18.01
CA SER A 13 -3.44 2.27 19.34
C SER A 13 -4.01 0.85 19.43
N ASN A 14 -4.49 0.27 18.34
CA ASN A 14 -5.03 -1.08 18.32
C ASN A 14 -3.92 -2.06 17.91
N HIS A 15 -3.34 -2.74 18.91
CA HIS A 15 -2.21 -3.65 18.72
C HIS A 15 -2.50 -4.84 17.78
N HIS A 16 -3.77 -5.22 17.59
CA HIS A 16 -4.13 -6.42 16.81
C HIS A 16 -4.05 -6.22 15.29
N ASP A 17 -4.15 -4.98 14.79
CA ASP A 17 -4.31 -4.73 13.35
C ASP A 17 -2.97 -4.88 12.57
N LEU A 18 -1.87 -5.11 13.29
CA LEU A 18 -0.50 -5.10 12.75
C LEU A 18 0.30 -6.36 13.10
N GLU A 19 -0.35 -7.41 13.62
CA GLU A 19 0.33 -8.66 14.00
C GLU A 19 0.81 -9.46 12.78
N SER A 20 0.12 -9.34 11.65
CA SER A 20 0.52 -9.97 10.38
C SER A 20 0.31 -9.02 9.22
N LEU A 21 1.43 -8.54 8.68
CA LEU A 21 1.48 -7.58 7.59
C LEU A 21 2.34 -8.10 6.46
N THR A 22 1.76 -8.09 5.26
CA THR A 22 2.48 -8.44 4.04
C THR A 22 2.96 -7.17 3.33
N PRO A 23 4.28 -6.98 3.15
CA PRO A 23 4.78 -5.85 2.36
C PRO A 23 4.42 -6.03 0.89
N ILE A 24 3.82 -5.00 0.30
CA ILE A 24 3.43 -4.97 -1.10
C ILE A 24 3.88 -3.67 -1.77
N GLN A 25 4.18 -3.75 -3.05
CA GLN A 25 4.49 -2.60 -3.88
C GLN A 25 3.24 -2.20 -4.65
N LEU A 26 2.82 -0.95 -4.51
CA LEU A 26 1.68 -0.36 -5.19
C LEU A 26 2.05 1.03 -5.71
N PRO A 27 1.36 1.54 -6.75
CA PRO A 27 1.60 2.88 -7.24
C PRO A 27 1.22 3.94 -6.19
N CYS A 28 2.10 4.92 -6.00
CA CYS A 28 1.83 6.12 -5.23
C CYS A 28 0.70 6.93 -5.90
N PRO A 29 -0.39 7.29 -5.19
CA PRO A 29 -1.52 8.03 -5.76
C PRO A 29 -1.11 9.30 -6.53
N GLN A 30 -0.12 10.04 -6.02
CA GLN A 30 0.29 11.32 -6.59
C GLN A 30 1.19 11.17 -7.83
N THR A 31 2.07 10.17 -7.84
CA THR A 31 3.16 10.08 -8.84
C THR A 31 3.06 8.88 -9.77
N GLY A 32 2.20 7.90 -9.44
CA GLY A 32 2.11 6.60 -10.11
C GLY A 32 3.34 5.71 -9.96
N ARG A 33 4.40 6.16 -9.27
CA ARG A 33 5.63 5.38 -9.06
C ARG A 33 5.41 4.32 -8.00
N SER A 34 6.11 3.20 -8.12
CA SER A 34 6.07 2.11 -7.13
C SER A 34 6.50 2.61 -5.75
N SER A 35 5.72 2.29 -4.73
CA SER A 35 5.94 2.64 -3.33
C SER A 35 5.54 1.46 -2.43
N LEU A 36 6.22 1.35 -1.28
CA LEU A 36 5.96 0.31 -0.31
C LEU A 36 4.72 0.61 0.53
N TYR A 37 3.84 -0.37 0.62
CA TYR A 37 2.68 -0.42 1.51
C TYR A 37 2.69 -1.72 2.30
N LEU A 38 1.85 -1.80 3.32
CA LEU A 38 1.60 -3.02 4.08
C LEU A 38 0.14 -3.42 3.87
N HIS A 39 -0.09 -4.67 3.53
CA HIS A 39 -1.43 -5.26 3.46
C HIS A 39 -1.69 -6.05 4.74
N GLY A 40 -2.81 -5.76 5.41
CA GLY A 40 -3.27 -6.53 6.55
C GLY A 40 -3.85 -7.87 6.12
N ASP A 41 -3.51 -8.95 6.83
CA ASP A 41 -4.12 -10.26 6.59
C ASP A 41 -5.62 -10.29 6.93
N ASP A 42 -6.14 -9.23 7.58
CA ASP A 42 -7.55 -9.01 7.84
C ASP A 42 -8.38 -8.73 6.56
N HIS A 43 -7.70 -8.43 5.44
CA HIS A 43 -8.30 -7.99 4.18
C HIS A 43 -9.21 -6.75 4.34
N GLN A 44 -9.04 -5.97 5.41
CA GLN A 44 -9.80 -4.75 5.64
C GLN A 44 -8.97 -3.53 5.25
N HIS A 45 -7.67 -3.57 5.50
CA HIS A 45 -6.84 -2.38 5.48
C HIS A 45 -5.57 -2.55 4.66
N ILE A 46 -5.21 -1.46 3.98
CA ILE A 46 -3.84 -1.21 3.52
C ILE A 46 -3.29 -0.04 4.34
N TYR A 47 -2.00 -0.14 4.62
CA TYR A 47 -1.27 0.85 5.36
C TYR A 47 -0.16 1.44 4.50
N GLU A 48 -0.02 2.76 4.56
CA GLU A 48 1.17 3.44 4.09
C GLU A 48 2.24 3.48 5.19
N ILE A 49 3.52 3.50 4.78
CA ILE A 49 4.65 3.68 5.70
C ILE A 49 5.33 5.00 5.36
N GLN A 50 5.30 5.93 6.30
CA GLN A 50 5.91 7.25 6.12
C GLN A 50 7.15 7.39 6.98
N ARG A 51 8.23 7.94 6.41
CA ARG A 51 9.43 8.31 7.16
C ARG A 51 9.21 9.69 7.78
N VAL A 52 9.35 9.78 9.10
CA VAL A 52 9.18 11.03 9.86
C VAL A 52 10.53 11.65 10.24
N THR A 53 11.61 10.87 10.29
CA THR A 53 12.94 11.43 10.56
C THR A 53 13.44 12.29 9.39
N GLY A 54 13.65 13.59 9.67
CA GLY A 54 14.17 14.55 8.72
C GLY A 54 15.51 14.15 8.08
N VAL A 55 15.72 14.62 6.84
CA VAL A 55 16.89 14.30 6.02
C VAL A 55 18.18 14.75 6.72
N GLY A 56 19.23 13.91 6.68
CA GLY A 56 20.57 14.25 7.19
C GLY A 56 20.78 14.08 8.70
N ARG A 57 19.74 13.72 9.48
CA ARG A 57 19.91 13.41 10.91
C ARG A 57 20.49 12.01 11.11
N LYS A 58 21.66 11.95 11.75
CA LYS A 58 22.24 10.71 12.26
C LYS A 58 21.53 10.35 13.57
N THR A 59 20.74 9.29 13.53
CA THR A 59 19.94 8.83 14.68
C THR A 59 20.09 7.32 14.79
N SER A 60 19.98 6.80 16.00
CA SER A 60 19.93 5.38 16.32
C SER A 60 18.88 5.13 17.40
N TRP A 61 18.29 3.94 17.42
CA TRP A 61 17.43 3.52 18.53
C TRP A 61 18.26 2.72 19.54
N LEU A 62 18.06 2.99 20.83
CA LEU A 62 18.43 2.07 21.89
C LEU A 62 17.11 1.47 22.39
N ILE A 63 16.94 0.16 22.18
CA ILE A 63 15.74 -0.58 22.60
C ILE A 63 16.26 -1.66 23.54
N ASP A 64 15.80 -1.62 24.79
CA ASP A 64 16.37 -2.40 25.88
C ASP A 64 17.89 -2.18 25.98
N ASP A 65 18.69 -3.24 25.78
CA ASP A 65 20.15 -3.22 25.77
C ASP A 65 20.77 -3.30 24.35
N ILE A 66 19.94 -3.21 23.29
CA ILE A 66 20.37 -3.35 21.90
C ILE A 66 20.39 -2.00 21.17
N LEU A 67 21.53 -1.68 20.56
CA LEU A 67 21.69 -0.51 19.69
C LEU A 67 21.33 -0.82 18.23
N TYR A 68 20.29 -0.17 17.72
CA TYR A 68 19.86 -0.23 16.33
C TYR A 68 20.39 0.97 15.55
N LYS A 69 21.25 0.71 14.55
CA LYS A 69 21.86 1.77 13.73
C LYS A 69 20.87 2.57 12.90
N ASP A 70 19.76 1.96 12.47
CA ASP A 70 18.69 2.69 11.79
C ASP A 70 17.81 3.41 12.82
N GLY A 71 18.11 4.67 13.11
CA GLY A 71 17.27 5.54 13.94
C GLY A 71 16.10 6.18 13.20
N THR A 72 15.77 5.70 11.99
CA THR A 72 14.63 6.24 11.25
C THR A 72 13.34 5.93 12.00
N MET A 73 12.61 6.98 12.37
CA MET A 73 11.24 6.91 12.86
C MET A 73 10.31 6.81 11.66
N ARG A 74 9.44 5.80 11.68
CA ARG A 74 8.39 5.59 10.69
C ARG A 74 7.04 5.72 11.36
N HIS A 75 6.04 6.11 10.58
CA HIS A 75 4.64 6.11 10.99
C HIS A 75 3.86 5.23 10.01
N ILE A 76 3.03 4.35 10.55
CA ILE A 76 2.15 3.47 9.79
C ILE A 76 0.72 3.96 9.99
N THR A 77 0.06 4.30 8.89
CA THR A 77 -1.30 4.82 8.86
C THR A 77 -2.13 4.07 7.85
N HIS A 78 -3.43 3.93 8.12
CA HIS A 78 -4.36 3.43 7.12
C HIS A 78 -4.40 4.40 5.93
N VAL A 79 -4.53 3.85 4.73
CA VAL A 79 -4.76 4.61 3.51
C VAL A 79 -6.05 4.14 2.87
N ASP A 80 -6.85 5.08 2.36
CA ASP A 80 -8.03 4.74 1.57
C ASP A 80 -7.56 4.16 0.21
N PRO A 81 -7.91 2.89 -0.10
CA PRO A 81 -7.43 2.20 -1.30
C PRO A 81 -7.91 2.84 -2.61
N LEU A 82 -8.97 3.65 -2.58
CA LEU A 82 -9.45 4.37 -3.77
C LEU A 82 -8.40 5.33 -4.31
N PHE A 83 -7.61 5.98 -3.46
CA PHE A 83 -6.52 6.86 -3.92
C PHE A 83 -5.45 6.09 -4.67
N ILE A 84 -5.14 4.86 -4.24
CA ILE A 84 -4.17 3.99 -4.91
C ILE A 84 -4.73 3.49 -6.25
N ALA A 85 -6.04 3.29 -6.34
CA ALA A 85 -6.71 2.87 -7.56
C ALA A 85 -6.63 3.92 -8.68
N LEU A 86 -6.65 5.22 -8.35
CA LEU A 86 -6.64 6.32 -9.33
C LEU A 86 -5.55 6.20 -10.42
N PRO A 87 -4.24 6.08 -10.10
CA PRO A 87 -3.22 5.93 -11.13
C PRO A 87 -3.36 4.63 -11.95
N ILE A 88 -3.91 3.56 -11.37
CA ILE A 88 -4.14 2.28 -12.07
C ILE A 88 -5.26 2.46 -13.10
N LEU A 89 -6.37 3.05 -12.68
CA LEU A 89 -7.54 3.32 -13.50
C LEU A 89 -7.20 4.29 -14.64
N GLU A 90 -6.46 5.37 -14.35
CA GLU A 90 -6.05 6.34 -15.37
C GLU A 90 -5.11 5.71 -16.40
N ASN A 91 -4.22 4.81 -15.99
CA ASN A 91 -3.37 4.06 -16.92
C ASN A 91 -4.20 3.09 -17.77
N ALA A 92 -5.15 2.38 -17.18
CA ALA A 92 -6.04 1.48 -17.92
C ALA A 92 -6.89 2.24 -18.95
N ARG A 93 -7.41 3.41 -18.57
CA ARG A 93 -8.19 4.31 -19.43
C ARG A 93 -7.39 4.75 -20.66
N LYS A 94 -6.14 5.18 -20.48
CA LYS A 94 -5.23 5.60 -21.57
C LYS A 94 -4.89 4.47 -22.55
N GLN A 95 -4.90 3.21 -22.11
CA GLN A 95 -4.56 2.08 -22.97
C GLN A 95 -5.69 1.68 -23.92
N THR A 96 -6.94 2.00 -23.58
CA THR A 96 -8.11 1.44 -24.29
C THR A 96 -9.07 2.49 -24.85
N ASP A 97 -8.67 3.76 -24.89
CA ASP A 97 -9.46 4.86 -25.46
C ASP A 97 -10.87 4.90 -24.83
N ASP A 98 -10.91 4.96 -23.49
CA ASP A 98 -12.13 5.07 -22.66
C ASP A 98 -13.13 3.89 -22.74
N LYS A 99 -12.69 2.70 -23.20
CA LYS A 99 -13.53 1.48 -23.18
C LYS A 99 -13.66 0.84 -21.78
N PHE A 100 -14.85 0.30 -21.48
CA PHE A 100 -15.10 -0.52 -20.30
C PHE A 100 -14.24 -1.80 -20.30
N ARG A 101 -13.76 -2.19 -19.12
CA ARG A 101 -12.93 -3.38 -18.89
C ARG A 101 -13.32 -4.09 -17.60
N LEU A 102 -12.97 -5.37 -17.51
CA LEU A 102 -13.12 -6.13 -16.27
C LEU A 102 -12.11 -5.68 -15.22
N LEU A 103 -12.49 -5.73 -13.95
CA LEU A 103 -11.61 -5.36 -12.83
C LEU A 103 -10.34 -6.22 -12.82
N ASP A 104 -10.48 -7.52 -13.08
CA ASP A 104 -9.32 -8.43 -13.16
C ASP A 104 -8.35 -7.99 -14.25
N ASP A 105 -8.82 -7.51 -15.41
CA ASP A 105 -7.94 -7.02 -16.46
C ASP A 105 -7.21 -5.72 -16.09
N ILE A 106 -7.83 -4.89 -15.25
CA ILE A 106 -7.27 -3.60 -14.79
C ILE A 106 -6.25 -3.82 -13.68
N PHE A 107 -6.59 -4.64 -12.68
CA PHE A 107 -5.83 -4.80 -11.43
C PHE A 107 -4.93 -6.05 -11.41
N SER A 108 -4.99 -6.92 -12.42
CA SER A 108 -4.08 -8.07 -12.57
C SER A 108 -2.94 -7.81 -13.54
N SER A 109 -2.48 -6.56 -13.67
CA SER A 109 -1.45 -6.20 -14.65
C SER A 109 -0.22 -7.12 -14.49
N ASN A 110 0.21 -7.73 -15.60
CA ASN A 110 1.30 -8.73 -15.69
C ASN A 110 2.70 -8.23 -15.29
N ASN A 111 2.81 -7.08 -14.62
CA ASN A 111 4.08 -6.58 -14.12
C ASN A 111 4.22 -7.03 -12.66
N ASP A 112 4.98 -8.12 -12.46
CA ASP A 112 5.21 -8.77 -11.16
C ASP A 112 5.66 -7.82 -10.04
N GLU A 113 6.18 -6.64 -10.41
CA GLU A 113 6.62 -5.61 -9.48
C GLU A 113 5.48 -4.97 -8.69
N ASN A 114 4.27 -4.81 -9.25
CA ASN A 114 3.16 -4.16 -8.55
C ASN A 114 2.04 -5.16 -8.26
N LYS A 115 1.79 -5.40 -6.98
CA LYS A 115 0.82 -6.39 -6.49
C LYS A 115 -0.59 -5.80 -6.41
N THR A 116 -1.05 -5.17 -7.48
CA THR A 116 -2.34 -4.44 -7.53
C THR A 116 -3.56 -5.33 -7.28
N SER A 117 -3.44 -6.64 -7.50
CA SER A 117 -4.49 -7.61 -7.20
C SER A 117 -4.85 -7.68 -5.71
N TYR A 118 -3.95 -7.26 -4.80
CA TYR A 118 -4.25 -7.18 -3.38
C TYR A 118 -5.35 -6.14 -3.07
N LEU A 119 -5.53 -5.13 -3.93
CA LEU A 119 -6.65 -4.19 -3.79
C LEU A 119 -7.99 -4.91 -3.97
N LEU A 120 -8.08 -5.84 -4.92
CA LEU A 120 -9.30 -6.62 -5.14
C LEU A 120 -9.63 -7.59 -3.99
N GLN A 121 -8.65 -7.92 -3.16
CA GLN A 121 -8.86 -8.76 -1.98
C GLN A 121 -9.45 -8.00 -0.80
N LEU A 122 -9.44 -6.65 -0.83
CA LEU A 122 -9.97 -5.84 0.24
C LEU A 122 -11.50 -5.89 0.29
N ASN A 123 -12.02 -6.08 1.49
CA ASN A 123 -13.45 -6.11 1.75
C ASN A 123 -14.11 -4.78 1.38
N GLY A 124 -15.12 -4.83 0.52
CA GLY A 124 -15.86 -3.63 0.09
C GLY A 124 -15.19 -2.81 -1.00
N PHE A 125 -13.94 -3.09 -1.39
CA PHE A 125 -13.20 -2.26 -2.36
C PHE A 125 -13.87 -2.22 -3.73
N GLN A 126 -14.33 -3.37 -4.24
CA GLN A 126 -15.01 -3.43 -5.54
C GLN A 126 -16.28 -2.58 -5.57
N GLN A 127 -17.03 -2.55 -4.47
CA GLN A 127 -18.24 -1.74 -4.32
C GLN A 127 -17.89 -0.25 -4.24
N GLN A 128 -16.80 0.09 -3.55
CA GLN A 128 -16.31 1.45 -3.43
C GLN A 128 -15.84 2.04 -4.77
N LEU A 129 -15.43 1.21 -5.74
CA LEU A 129 -15.07 1.70 -7.09
C LEU A 129 -16.22 2.42 -7.80
N ALA A 130 -17.48 2.19 -7.39
CA ALA A 130 -18.64 2.95 -7.88
C ALA A 130 -18.54 4.47 -7.59
N HIS A 131 -17.69 4.88 -6.64
CA HIS A 131 -17.40 6.30 -6.38
C HIS A 131 -16.48 6.93 -7.43
N LEU A 132 -15.75 6.12 -8.21
CA LEU A 132 -14.75 6.58 -9.18
C LEU A 132 -15.12 6.24 -10.63
N CYS A 133 -15.85 5.15 -10.86
CA CYS A 133 -16.07 4.57 -12.17
C CYS A 133 -17.55 4.32 -12.45
N ASP A 134 -17.92 4.49 -13.72
CA ASP A 134 -19.19 3.97 -14.21
C ASP A 134 -19.15 2.44 -14.25
N ILE A 135 -20.26 1.81 -13.87
CA ILE A 135 -20.40 0.35 -13.87
C ILE A 135 -21.38 -0.04 -14.97
N LYS A 136 -20.91 -0.83 -15.93
CA LYS A 136 -21.78 -1.47 -16.91
C LYS A 136 -22.22 -2.82 -16.36
N GLY A 137 -23.51 -2.94 -16.02
CA GLY A 137 -24.11 -4.21 -15.64
C GLY A 137 -23.99 -5.23 -16.77
N GLY A 138 -23.63 -6.46 -16.40
CA GLY A 138 -23.73 -7.64 -17.27
C GLY A 138 -25.18 -8.08 -17.43
#